data_AF-A0A961ST41-F1
#
_entry.id   AF-A0A961ST41-F1
#
_cell.length_a   1.000
_cell.length_b   1.000
_cell.length_c   1.000
_cell.angle_alpha   90.00
_cell.angle_beta   90.00
_cell.angle_gamma   90.00
#
_symmetry.space_group_name_H-M   'P 1'
#
loop_
_entity.id
_entity.type
_entity.pdbx_description
1 polymer ?
#
loop_
_entity_poly.entity_id
_entity_poly.type
_entity_poly.pdbx_seq_one_letter_code
_entity_poly.pdbx_strand_id
1 'polypeptide(L)'
;MDSFELNKFIGATLGTVFVVFSLSIASDAIFESHDPEQPGYVIQAAEGGAENTGGEAKDTGPEPVAPLLASADPAEGEKVFKKCNACH
;
A
#
# COMPACT_ATOMS: atom_id res chain seq x y z
N MET A 1 -44.54 -20.43 5.77
CA MET A 1 -43.99 -19.21 6.38
C MET A 1 -45.03 -18.14 6.17
N ASP A 2 -45.64 -17.70 7.25
CA ASP A 2 -46.53 -16.55 7.26
C ASP A 2 -45.71 -15.25 7.13
N SER A 3 -46.40 -14.17 6.79
CA SER A 3 -45.75 -12.90 6.44
C SER A 3 -44.91 -12.32 7.57
N PHE A 4 -45.25 -12.63 8.83
CA PHE A 4 -44.49 -12.20 9.99
C PHE A 4 -43.10 -12.86 10.07
N GLU A 5 -43.04 -14.18 9.89
CA GLU A 5 -41.77 -14.91 9.85
C GLU A 5 -40.87 -14.42 8.71
N LEU A 6 -41.42 -14.27 7.50
CA LEU A 6 -40.67 -13.80 6.34
C LEU A 6 -40.12 -12.37 6.53
N ASN A 7 -40.94 -11.45 7.03
CA ASN A 7 -40.52 -10.06 7.29
C ASN A 7 -39.42 -9.99 8.35
N LYS A 8 -39.44 -10.88 9.35
CA LYS A 8 -38.39 -10.95 10.36
C LYS A 8 -37.04 -11.35 9.75
N PHE A 9 -37.02 -12.35 8.87
CA PHE A 9 -35.78 -12.78 8.20
C PHE A 9 -35.23 -11.70 7.25
N ILE A 10 -36.12 -11.06 6.49
CA ILE A 10 -35.74 -9.95 5.60
C ILE A 10 -35.17 -8.80 6.45
N GLY A 11 -35.85 -8.40 7.52
CA GLY A 11 -35.39 -7.34 8.42
C GLY A 11 -34.05 -7.66 9.08
N ALA A 12 -33.86 -8.88 9.56
CA ALA A 12 -32.59 -9.32 10.14
C ALA A 12 -31.45 -9.30 9.11
N THR A 13 -31.72 -9.74 7.88
CA THR A 13 -30.74 -9.76 6.79
C THR A 13 -30.36 -8.33 6.40
N LEU A 14 -31.34 -7.46 6.15
CA LEU A 14 -31.12 -6.07 5.79
C LEU A 14 -30.41 -5.28 6.91
N GLY A 15 -30.79 -5.51 8.16
CA GLY A 15 -30.12 -4.89 9.31
C GLY A 15 -28.66 -5.32 9.42
N THR A 16 -28.37 -6.61 9.20
CA THR A 16 -26.99 -7.12 9.22
C THR A 16 -26.16 -6.48 8.11
N VAL A 17 -26.68 -6.45 6.88
CA VAL A 17 -26.01 -5.81 5.74
C VAL A 17 -25.74 -4.34 6.02
N PHE A 18 -26.73 -3.61 6.55
CA PHE A 18 -26.59 -2.20 6.88
C PHE A 18 -25.47 -1.95 7.90
N VAL A 19 -25.40 -2.75 8.97
CA VAL A 19 -24.36 -2.60 10.00
C VAL A 19 -22.97 -2.90 9.42
N VAL A 20 -22.83 -3.98 8.66
CA VAL A 20 -21.55 -4.36 8.05
C VAL A 20 -21.04 -3.27 7.11
N PHE A 21 -21.91 -2.77 6.21
CA PHE A 21 -21.53 -1.70 5.28
C PHE A 21 -21.15 -0.42 6.02
N SER A 22 -21.93 -0.03 7.03
CA SER A 22 -21.66 1.18 7.80
C SER A 22 -20.32 1.10 8.53
N LEU A 23 -20.01 -0.05 9.13
CA LEU A 23 -18.71 -0.27 9.78
C LEU A 23 -17.55 -0.28 8.79
N SER A 24 -17.73 -0.86 7.60
CA SER A 24 -16.71 -0.84 6.54
C SER A 24 -16.38 0.59 6.11
N ILE A 25 -17.40 1.36 5.73
CA ILE A 25 -17.23 2.76 5.27
C ILE A 25 -16.59 3.62 6.38
N ALA A 26 -17.04 3.46 7.63
CA ALA A 26 -16.45 4.19 8.75
C ALA A 26 -14.99 3.79 8.98
N SER A 27 -14.65 2.50 8.85
CA SER A 27 -13.29 2.02 8.99
C SER A 27 -12.39 2.57 7.89
N ASP A 28 -12.85 2.53 6.63
CA ASP A 28 -12.09 3.08 5.49
C ASP A 28 -11.81 4.57 5.71
N ALA A 29 -12.81 5.34 6.13
CA ALA A 29 -12.64 6.77 6.41
C ALA A 29 -11.72 7.07 7.60
N ILE A 30 -11.74 6.25 8.65
CA ILE A 30 -10.89 6.44 9.84
C ILE A 30 -9.43 6.04 9.56
N PHE A 31 -9.23 4.98 8.77
CA PHE A 31 -7.92 4.41 8.50
C PHE A 31 -7.39 4.78 7.11
N GLU A 32 -7.89 5.87 6.52
CA GLU A 32 -7.46 6.34 5.21
C GLU A 32 -6.01 6.86 5.26
N SER A 33 -5.09 6.08 4.70
CA SER A 33 -3.69 6.47 4.57
C SER A 33 -3.54 7.42 3.40
N HIS A 34 -3.20 8.67 3.69
CA HIS A 34 -2.86 9.65 2.68
C HIS A 34 -1.38 9.49 2.33
N ASP A 35 -1.06 9.52 1.03
CA ASP A 35 0.32 9.65 0.61
C ASP A 35 0.91 10.92 1.22
N PRO A 36 2.11 10.86 1.80
CA PRO A 36 2.73 12.04 2.39
C PRO A 36 3.02 13.06 1.29
N GLU A 37 2.62 14.32 1.52
CA GLU A 37 2.90 15.42 0.57
C GLU A 37 4.39 15.58 0.25
N GLN A 38 5.26 15.11 1.17
CA GLN A 38 6.70 15.03 0.98
C GLN A 38 7.17 13.61 1.31
N PRO A 39 7.80 12.88 0.37
CA PRO A 39 8.32 11.54 0.66
C PRO A 39 9.38 11.62 1.75
N GLY A 40 9.36 10.68 2.70
CA GLY A 40 10.33 10.63 3.82
C GLY A 40 11.79 10.52 3.40
N TYR A 41 12.05 10.21 2.13
CA TYR A 41 13.33 10.36 1.46
C TYR A 41 13.07 10.79 0.00
N VAL A 42 13.44 12.02 -0.34
CA VAL A 42 13.43 12.48 -1.73
C VAL A 42 14.57 11.76 -2.43
N ILE A 43 14.25 10.83 -3.33
CA ILE A 43 15.26 10.33 -4.27
C ILE A 43 15.59 11.50 -5.19
N GLN A 44 16.64 12.25 -4.86
CA GLN A 44 17.29 13.12 -5.82
C GLN A 44 17.93 12.19 -6.85
N ALA A 45 17.14 11.79 -7.85
CA ALA A 45 17.71 11.35 -9.11
C ALA A 45 18.59 12.52 -9.55
N ALA A 46 19.91 12.29 -9.60
CA ALA A 46 20.82 13.23 -10.22
C ALA A 46 20.24 13.58 -11.59
N GLU A 47 20.10 14.88 -11.84
CA GLU A 47 19.35 15.50 -12.93
C GLU A 47 19.36 14.67 -14.22
N GLY A 48 18.20 14.13 -14.57
CA GLY A 48 17.91 13.43 -15.82
C GLY A 48 16.41 13.43 -16.03
N GLY A 49 15.93 14.47 -16.71
CA GLY A 49 14.55 14.95 -16.67
C GLY A 49 13.46 13.98 -17.11
N ALA A 50 12.26 14.26 -16.60
CA ALA A 50 11.00 13.85 -17.21
C ALA A 50 9.95 14.94 -16.93
N GLU A 51 10.16 16.13 -17.51
CA GLU A 51 9.00 16.90 -17.98
C GLU A 51 8.29 16.05 -19.04
N ASN A 52 6.97 15.96 -18.89
CA ASN A 52 6.07 15.29 -19.80
C ASN A 52 6.26 15.78 -21.24
N THR A 53 7.00 15.04 -22.07
CA THR A 53 6.89 15.11 -23.52
C THR A 53 6.95 13.72 -24.12
N GLY A 54 5.89 13.36 -24.85
CA GLY A 54 5.71 12.05 -25.46
C GLY A 54 6.91 11.58 -26.28
N GLY A 55 7.32 10.36 -25.97
CA GLY A 55 8.28 9.56 -26.71
C GLY A 55 8.51 8.30 -25.88
N GLU A 56 8.13 7.14 -26.42
CA GLU A 56 8.46 5.83 -25.83
C GLU A 56 9.98 5.64 -25.81
N ALA A 57 10.65 6.26 -24.84
CA ALA A 57 11.86 5.72 -24.28
C ALA A 57 11.41 4.52 -23.44
N LYS A 58 11.70 3.32 -23.95
CA LYS A 58 11.51 2.08 -23.23
C LYS A 58 12.24 2.21 -21.90
N ASP A 59 11.49 2.50 -20.84
CA ASP A 59 11.97 2.41 -19.47
C ASP A 59 12.46 0.97 -19.29
N THR A 60 13.78 0.79 -19.29
CA THR A 60 14.39 -0.53 -19.10
C THR A 60 14.26 -0.98 -17.64
N GLY A 61 13.54 -0.23 -16.80
CA GLY A 61 13.48 -0.43 -15.37
C GLY A 61 14.83 -0.10 -14.72
N PRO A 62 14.88 -0.08 -13.38
CA PRO A 62 16.14 -0.01 -12.67
C PRO A 62 17.03 -1.18 -13.10
N GLU A 63 18.35 -0.96 -13.11
CA GLU A 63 19.30 -2.03 -13.41
C GLU A 63 19.00 -3.27 -12.55
N PRO A 64 19.19 -4.49 -13.11
CA PRO A 64 18.95 -5.72 -12.36
C PRO A 64 19.66 -5.69 -11.01
N VAL A 65 18.93 -6.00 -9.94
CA VAL A 65 19.50 -6.05 -8.59
C VAL A 65 20.45 -7.24 -8.41
N ALA A 66 20.40 -8.24 -9.29
CA ALA A 66 21.16 -9.47 -9.16
C ALA A 66 22.69 -9.26 -9.16
N PRO A 67 23.30 -8.47 -10.06
CA PRO A 67 24.70 -8.07 -9.97
C PRO A 67 25.07 -7.34 -8.66
N LEU A 68 24.17 -6.49 -8.14
CA LEU A 68 24.40 -5.74 -6.89
C LEU A 68 24.35 -6.66 -5.66
N LEU A 69 23.47 -7.67 -5.68
CA LEU A 69 23.41 -8.70 -4.64
C LEU A 69 24.62 -9.63 -4.69
N ALA A 70 25.14 -9.92 -5.89
CA ALA A 70 26.31 -10.77 -6.05
C ALA A 70 27.58 -10.15 -5.44
N SER A 71 27.66 -8.82 -5.35
CA SER A 71 28.76 -8.07 -4.74
C SER A 71 28.47 -7.61 -3.31
N ALA A 72 27.33 -7.98 -2.73
CA ALA A 72 26.94 -7.55 -1.39
C ALA A 72 27.76 -8.25 -0.29
N ASP A 73 28.08 -7.51 0.77
CA ASP A 73 28.75 -8.04 1.97
C ASP A 73 27.73 -8.32 3.09
N PRO A 74 27.60 -9.58 3.56
CA PRO A 74 26.70 -9.91 4.65
C PRO A 74 27.03 -9.18 5.97
N ALA A 75 28.30 -8.88 6.25
CA ALA A 75 28.70 -8.16 7.46
C ALA A 75 28.26 -6.70 7.44
N GLU A 76 28.26 -6.06 6.27
CA GLU A 76 27.70 -4.71 6.10
C GLU A 76 26.17 -4.74 6.21
N GLY A 77 25.51 -5.78 5.67
CA GLY A 77 24.07 -6.01 5.84
C GLY A 77 23.65 -6.12 7.30
N GLU A 78 24.41 -6.86 8.12
CA GLU A 78 24.16 -6.98 9.56
C GLU A 78 24.23 -5.63 10.29
N LYS A 79 25.18 -4.75 9.92
CA LYS A 79 25.28 -3.40 10.50
C LYS A 79 24.08 -2.52 10.13
N VAL A 80 23.62 -2.59 8.88
CA VAL A 80 22.43 -1.85 8.43
C VAL A 80 21.18 -2.35 9.15
N PHE A 81 21.05 -3.67 9.32
CA PHE A 81 19.88 -4.30 9.95
C PHE A 81 19.66 -3.85 11.41
N LYS A 82 20.71 -3.41 12.12
CA LYS A 82 20.56 -2.82 13.46
C LYS A 82 19.57 -1.67 13.52
N LYS A 83 19.37 -0.94 12.42
CA LYS A 83 18.37 0.14 12.33
C LYS A 83 16.94 -0.39 12.20
N CYS A 84 16.77 -1.61 11.69
CA CYS A 84 15.47 -2.27 11.49
C CYS A 84 14.98 -2.97 12.77
N ASN A 85 15.89 -3.34 13.68
CA ASN A 85 15.61 -3.98 14.98
C ASN A 85 14.65 -3.18 15.91
N ALA A 86 14.40 -1.92 15.61
CA ALA A 86 13.40 -1.15 16.34
C ALA A 86 11.97 -1.68 16.10
N CYS A 87 11.71 -2.30 14.94
CA CYS A 87 10.38 -2.77 14.53
C CYS A 87 10.34 -4.23 14.05
N HIS A 88 11.47 -4.83 13.65
CA HIS A 88 11.59 -6.22 13.16
C HIS A 88 12.68 -6.97 13.92
#